data_AF-A0A377UXW8-F1
#
_entry.id   AF-A0A377UXW8-F1
#
_cell.length_a   1.000
_cell.length_b   1.000
_cell.length_c   1.000
_cell.angle_alpha   90.00
_cell.angle_beta   90.00
_cell.angle_gamma   90.00
#
_symmetry.space_group_name_H-M   'P 1'
#
loop_
_entity.id
_entity.type
_entity.pdbx_description
1 polymer ?
#
loop_
_entity_poly.entity_id
_entity_poly.type
_entity_poly.pdbx_seq_one_letter_code
_entity_poly.pdbx_strand_id
1 'polypeptide(L)'
;MHYGLIHSEDNLMPDKSTSLNSSNEYLGVLDLYIEDALGKLSPFQILHQKIDLFESILKEKILAFKNVVIDRENGFYFRSLSGDVVERNSLSSGEQNQIVLLFNLIFDLATQKVILIDEPEISLHVAWQQTFLDSLKKIQKINEYEKVIIATHSPQVISKNWPLTYDLFEILKNKDSLHNEAEGRAE
;
A
#
# COMPACT_ATOMS: atom_id res chain seq x y z
N MET A 1 -42.46 3.92 -8.58
CA MET A 1 -41.15 4.40 -8.13
C MET A 1 -41.04 5.87 -8.52
N HIS A 2 -41.41 6.77 -7.62
CA HIS A 2 -41.30 8.20 -7.81
C HIS A 2 -40.12 8.66 -6.96
N TYR A 3 -39.11 9.24 -7.60
CA TYR A 3 -38.03 9.93 -6.90
C TYR A 3 -38.63 11.08 -6.11
N GLY A 4 -38.71 10.92 -4.79
CA GLY A 4 -39.07 12.00 -3.86
C GLY A 4 -37.87 12.92 -3.70
N LEU A 5 -37.75 13.89 -4.60
CA LEU A 5 -37.00 15.11 -4.32
C LEU A 5 -37.70 15.78 -3.13
N ILE A 6 -37.01 15.83 -1.99
CA ILE A 6 -37.44 16.65 -0.85
C ILE A 6 -37.49 18.08 -1.38
N HIS A 7 -38.70 18.63 -1.46
CA HIS A 7 -38.91 20.05 -1.69
C HIS A 7 -38.06 20.80 -0.66
N SER A 8 -37.21 21.70 -1.14
CA SER A 8 -36.49 22.65 -0.31
C SER A 8 -37.51 23.56 0.36
N GLU A 9 -38.03 23.15 1.52
CA GLU A 9 -38.54 24.11 2.47
C GLU A 9 -37.34 24.90 2.98
N ASP A 10 -37.33 26.20 2.72
CA ASP A 10 -36.33 27.21 3.10
C ASP A 10 -36.24 27.40 4.64
N ASN A 11 -36.31 26.32 5.42
CA ASN A 11 -36.34 26.34 6.88
C ASN A 11 -35.41 25.28 7.52
N LEU A 12 -34.30 24.97 6.84
CA LEU A 12 -33.20 24.20 7.45
C LEU A 12 -32.27 25.04 8.33
N MET A 13 -32.51 26.36 8.44
CA MET A 13 -31.77 27.24 9.32
C MET A 13 -32.70 27.73 10.45
N PRO A 14 -32.45 27.34 11.70
CA PRO A 14 -33.21 27.86 12.84
C PRO A 14 -32.99 29.36 12.94
N ASP A 15 -34.10 30.09 13.06
CA ASP A 15 -34.06 31.54 13.15
C ASP A 15 -33.30 31.99 14.40
N LYS A 16 -32.56 33.09 14.26
CA LYS A 16 -31.50 33.53 15.18
C LYS A 16 -32.10 34.20 16.41
N SER A 17 -32.86 33.47 17.22
CA SER A 17 -33.26 33.93 18.55
C SER A 17 -33.65 32.77 19.47
N THR A 18 -33.33 32.95 20.76
CA THR A 18 -33.79 32.20 21.94
C THR A 18 -32.90 31.06 22.47
N SER A 19 -32.17 31.42 23.53
CA SER A 19 -31.71 30.60 24.68
C SER A 19 -30.72 29.44 24.45
N LEU A 20 -29.63 29.51 25.21
CA LEU A 20 -28.55 28.52 25.37
C LEU A 20 -28.99 27.13 25.91
N ASN A 21 -30.29 26.82 25.91
CA ASN A 21 -30.86 25.54 26.36
C ASN A 21 -31.08 24.55 25.22
N SER A 22 -31.06 25.00 23.96
CA SER A 22 -31.28 24.17 22.76
C SER A 22 -29.99 23.55 22.20
N SER A 23 -28.85 23.82 22.85
CA SER A 23 -27.52 23.38 22.44
C SER A 23 -27.45 21.87 22.18
N ASN A 24 -28.18 21.07 22.97
CA ASN A 24 -28.12 19.61 22.91
C ASN A 24 -28.87 19.01 21.69
N GLU A 25 -29.94 19.66 21.24
CA GLU A 25 -30.70 19.22 20.05
C GLU A 25 -29.94 19.55 18.77
N TYR A 26 -29.32 20.74 18.71
CA TYR A 26 -28.43 21.12 17.60
C TYR A 26 -27.18 20.24 17.53
N LEU A 27 -26.62 19.86 18.68
CA LEU A 27 -25.52 18.91 18.75
C LEU A 27 -25.95 17.53 18.25
N GLY A 28 -27.14 17.05 18.61
CA GLY A 28 -27.65 15.77 18.11
C GLY A 28 -27.86 15.73 16.60
N VAL A 29 -28.39 16.81 16.00
CA VAL A 29 -28.53 16.92 14.54
C VAL A 29 -27.16 17.03 13.84
N LEU A 30 -26.24 17.80 14.42
CA LEU A 30 -24.88 17.93 13.90
C LEU A 30 -24.11 16.59 13.99
N ASP A 31 -24.22 15.88 15.10
CA ASP A 31 -23.61 14.57 15.31
C ASP A 31 -24.15 13.56 14.31
N LEU A 32 -25.48 13.51 14.09
CA LEU A 32 -26.09 12.67 13.07
C LEU A 32 -25.58 13.00 11.65
N TYR A 33 -25.42 14.29 11.34
CA TYR A 33 -24.88 14.72 10.05
C TYR A 33 -23.41 14.33 9.87
N ILE A 34 -22.61 14.48 10.93
CA ILE A 34 -21.20 14.07 10.96
C ILE A 34 -21.11 12.54 10.81
N GLU A 35 -21.95 11.78 11.52
CA GLU A 35 -21.97 10.32 11.47
C GLU A 35 -22.36 9.83 10.07
N ASP A 36 -23.38 10.41 9.44
CA ASP A 36 -23.77 10.09 8.05
C ASP A 36 -22.65 10.45 7.05
N ALA A 37 -22.01 11.61 7.21
CA ALA A 37 -20.89 12.02 6.37
C ALA A 37 -19.68 11.09 6.52
N LEU A 38 -19.32 10.71 7.74
CA LEU A 38 -18.25 9.75 8.01
C LEU A 38 -18.62 8.35 7.49
N GLY A 39 -19.88 7.94 7.63
CA GLY A 39 -20.41 6.70 7.07
C GLY A 39 -20.24 6.64 5.56
N LYS A 40 -20.55 7.74 4.85
CA LYS A 40 -20.33 7.87 3.40
C LYS A 40 -18.86 7.87 2.98
N LEU A 41 -17.97 8.32 3.86
CA LEU A 41 -16.52 8.33 3.61
C LEU A 41 -15.85 6.99 3.94
N SER A 42 -16.45 6.17 4.80
CA SER A 42 -15.89 4.88 5.23
C SER A 42 -15.42 3.96 4.09
N PRO A 43 -16.12 3.83 2.94
CA PRO A 43 -15.67 2.94 1.87
C PRO A 43 -14.37 3.41 1.19
N PHE A 44 -14.05 4.70 1.29
CA PHE A 44 -12.86 5.29 0.67
C PHE A 44 -11.62 5.22 1.56
N GLN A 45 -11.77 4.86 2.84
CA GLN A 45 -10.65 4.80 3.79
C GLN A 45 -9.56 3.82 3.34
N ILE A 46 -9.94 2.63 2.89
CA ILE A 46 -8.99 1.61 2.39
C ILE A 46 -8.26 2.12 1.15
N LEU A 47 -8.99 2.72 0.21
CA LEU A 47 -8.39 3.26 -1.01
C LEU A 47 -7.40 4.39 -0.69
N HIS A 48 -7.77 5.29 0.21
CA HIS A 48 -6.90 6.38 0.66
C HIS A 48 -5.62 5.84 1.31
N GLN A 49 -5.71 4.86 2.21
CA GLN A 49 -4.53 4.23 2.82
C GLN A 49 -3.57 3.62 1.79
N LYS A 50 -4.11 3.00 0.74
CA LYS A 50 -3.30 2.44 -0.35
C LYS A 50 -2.62 3.52 -1.18
N ILE A 51 -3.34 4.59 -1.50
CA ILE A 51 -2.81 5.74 -2.23
C ILE A 51 -1.67 6.40 -1.42
N ASP A 52 -1.89 6.63 -0.12
CA ASP A 52 -0.88 7.20 0.77
C ASP A 52 0.36 6.31 0.86
N LEU A 53 0.19 4.99 0.94
CA LEU A 53 1.30 4.05 0.95
C LEU A 53 2.08 4.12 -0.37
N PHE A 54 1.37 4.08 -1.50
CA PHE A 54 1.97 4.19 -2.82
C PHE A 54 2.79 5.48 -2.92
N GLU A 55 2.20 6.63 -2.59
CA GLU A 55 2.88 7.92 -2.63
C GLU A 55 4.11 7.95 -1.70
N SER A 56 4.00 7.43 -0.47
CA SER A 56 5.10 7.40 0.49
C SER A 56 6.30 6.58 -0.01
N ILE A 57 6.05 5.40 -0.59
CA ILE A 57 7.12 4.52 -1.10
C ILE A 57 7.79 5.17 -2.32
N LEU A 58 7.02 5.80 -3.22
CA LEU A 58 7.58 6.48 -4.39
C LEU A 58 8.44 7.68 -3.97
N LYS A 59 7.97 8.51 -3.02
CA LYS A 59 8.70 9.68 -2.50
C LYS A 59 10.00 9.33 -1.80
N GLU A 60 10.00 8.27 -0.99
CA GLU A 60 11.20 7.89 -0.22
C GLU A 60 12.37 7.43 -1.10
N LYS A 61 12.11 6.90 -2.32
CA LYS A 61 13.09 6.04 -3.00
C LYS A 61 13.25 6.20 -4.51
N ILE A 62 12.21 6.59 -5.25
CA ILE A 62 12.25 6.57 -6.73
C ILE A 62 12.75 7.89 -7.28
N LEU A 63 12.46 8.98 -6.57
CA LEU A 63 12.52 10.30 -7.16
C LEU A 63 13.22 11.28 -6.22
N ALA A 64 14.54 11.17 -6.09
CA ALA A 64 15.34 12.22 -5.46
C ALA A 64 15.12 13.62 -6.11
N PHE A 65 14.49 13.66 -7.30
CA PHE A 65 14.27 14.89 -8.08
C PHE A 65 12.85 15.04 -8.66
N LYS A 66 11.87 14.21 -8.28
CA LYS A 66 10.49 14.35 -8.79
C LYS A 66 9.47 14.07 -7.67
N ASN A 67 8.34 14.75 -7.71
CA ASN A 67 7.21 14.54 -6.82
C ASN A 67 6.10 13.80 -7.56
N VAL A 68 5.46 12.86 -6.88
CA VAL A 68 4.24 12.22 -7.37
C VAL A 68 3.07 13.08 -6.95
N VAL A 69 2.18 13.37 -7.88
CA VAL A 69 0.94 14.11 -7.63
C VAL A 69 -0.21 13.26 -8.12
N ILE A 70 -1.26 13.17 -7.31
CA ILE A 70 -2.47 12.39 -7.63
C ILE A 70 -3.65 13.36 -7.66
N ASP A 71 -4.35 13.37 -8.78
CA ASP A 71 -5.50 14.23 -9.06
C ASP A 71 -6.63 13.40 -9.69
N ARG A 72 -7.87 13.83 -9.50
CA ARG A 72 -9.06 13.20 -10.05
C ARG A 72 -9.10 13.31 -11.58
N GLU A 73 -8.65 14.43 -12.15
CA GLU A 73 -8.74 14.64 -13.61
C GLU A 73 -7.64 13.91 -14.38
N ASN A 74 -6.43 13.88 -13.84
CA ASN A 74 -5.24 13.39 -14.55
C ASN A 74 -4.71 12.05 -14.00
N GLY A 75 -5.33 11.50 -12.95
CA GLY A 75 -4.79 10.34 -12.23
C GLY A 75 -3.50 10.69 -11.50
N PHE A 76 -2.47 9.84 -11.59
CA PHE A 76 -1.16 10.14 -11.03
C PHE A 76 -0.19 10.63 -12.11
N TYR A 77 0.55 11.68 -11.81
CA TYR A 77 1.59 12.24 -12.67
C TYR A 77 2.81 12.67 -11.85
N PHE A 78 3.91 12.93 -12.55
CA PHE A 78 5.18 13.30 -11.94
C PHE A 78 5.47 14.78 -12.19
N ARG A 79 6.02 15.45 -11.19
CA ARG A 79 6.46 16.84 -11.29
C ARG A 79 7.93 16.95 -10.91
N SER A 80 8.74 17.65 -11.69
CA SER A 80 10.13 17.94 -11.35
C SER A 80 10.22 18.84 -10.11
N LEU A 81 11.38 18.89 -9.44
CA LEU A 81 11.66 19.89 -8.39
C LEU A 81 11.43 21.33 -8.89
N SER A 82 11.65 21.58 -10.18
CA SER A 82 11.43 22.88 -10.83
C SER A 82 9.95 23.25 -11.02
N GLY A 83 9.03 22.31 -10.77
CA GLY A 83 7.59 22.53 -10.93
C GLY A 83 7.00 22.03 -12.26
N ASP A 84 7.85 21.62 -13.21
CA ASP A 84 7.42 21.15 -14.52
C ASP A 84 6.80 19.75 -14.46
N VAL A 85 5.75 19.52 -15.25
CA VAL A 85 5.16 18.19 -15.43
C VAL A 85 6.12 17.31 -16.21
N VAL A 86 6.45 16.15 -15.65
CA VAL A 86 7.35 15.17 -16.27
C VAL A 86 6.50 14.17 -17.04
N GLU A 87 6.70 14.12 -18.36
CA GLU A 87 6.06 13.12 -19.20
C GLU A 87 6.52 11.71 -18.84
N ARG A 88 5.63 10.73 -19.03
CA ARG A 88 5.92 9.31 -18.79
C ARG A 88 7.16 8.83 -19.54
N ASN A 89 7.36 9.30 -20.77
CA ASN A 89 8.50 8.94 -21.62
C ASN A 89 9.85 9.47 -21.09
N SER A 90 9.82 10.44 -20.17
CA SER A 90 11.00 10.98 -19.50
C SER A 90 11.37 10.23 -18.21
N LEU A 91 10.60 9.20 -17.83
CA LEU A 91 10.99 8.25 -16.80
C LEU A 91 11.90 7.18 -17.40
N SER A 92 12.93 6.80 -16.67
CA SER A 92 13.75 5.65 -17.06
C SER A 92 12.90 4.37 -17.10
N SER A 93 13.25 3.42 -17.95
CA SER A 93 12.56 2.13 -18.02
C SER A 93 12.53 1.39 -16.67
N GLY A 94 13.59 1.54 -15.88
CA GLY A 94 13.66 1.01 -14.51
C GLY A 94 12.65 1.66 -13.56
N GLU A 95 12.52 2.99 -13.58
CA GLU A 95 11.51 3.71 -12.78
C GLU A 95 10.09 3.30 -13.19
N GLN A 96 9.81 3.19 -14.49
CA GLN A 96 8.50 2.77 -14.99
C GLN A 96 8.14 1.36 -14.52
N ASN A 97 9.08 0.43 -14.60
CA ASN A 97 8.89 -0.94 -14.14
C ASN A 97 8.63 -1.01 -12.63
N GLN A 98 9.36 -0.22 -11.84
CA GLN A 98 9.17 -0.11 -10.39
C GLN A 98 7.78 0.40 -10.02
N ILE A 99 7.30 1.44 -10.71
CA ILE A 99 5.96 1.99 -10.50
C ILE A 99 4.89 0.92 -10.78
N VAL A 100 5.02 0.18 -11.89
CA VAL A 100 4.08 -0.88 -12.26
C VAL A 100 4.08 -2.01 -11.24
N LEU A 101 5.27 -2.49 -10.83
CA LEU A 101 5.40 -3.53 -9.81
C LEU A 101 4.75 -3.12 -8.49
N LEU A 102 5.05 -1.90 -8.02
CA LEU A 102 4.50 -1.38 -6.77
C LEU A 102 2.98 -1.23 -6.86
N PHE A 103 2.47 -0.75 -7.99
CA PHE A 103 1.04 -0.62 -8.23
C PHE A 103 0.34 -1.99 -8.12
N ASN A 104 0.88 -3.02 -8.78
CA ASN A 104 0.32 -4.38 -8.73
C ASN A 104 0.33 -4.95 -7.30
N LEU A 105 1.43 -4.74 -6.57
CA LEU A 105 1.56 -5.19 -5.19
C LEU A 105 0.59 -4.50 -4.23
N ILE A 106 0.16 -3.26 -4.48
CA ILE A 106 -0.72 -2.50 -3.59
C ILE A 106 -2.20 -2.63 -3.98
N PHE A 107 -2.50 -2.50 -5.27
CA PHE A 107 -3.87 -2.34 -5.74
C PHE A 107 -4.47 -3.63 -6.28
N ASP A 108 -3.70 -4.42 -7.03
CA ASP A 108 -4.23 -5.56 -7.80
C ASP A 108 -4.30 -6.86 -6.97
N LEU A 109 -3.32 -7.07 -6.08
CA LEU A 109 -3.18 -8.32 -5.33
C LEU A 109 -3.93 -8.35 -3.99
N ALA A 110 -4.76 -7.36 -3.68
CA ALA A 110 -5.38 -7.18 -2.36
C ALA A 110 -6.32 -8.32 -1.91
N THR A 111 -6.74 -9.19 -2.81
CA THR A 111 -7.59 -10.36 -2.49
C THR A 111 -6.78 -11.64 -2.27
N GLN A 112 -5.47 -11.60 -2.50
CA GLN A 112 -4.59 -12.78 -2.45
C GLN A 112 -4.04 -12.96 -1.04
N LYS A 113 -4.22 -14.15 -0.47
CA LYS A 113 -3.70 -14.47 0.86
C LYS A 113 -2.22 -14.85 0.85
N VAL A 114 -1.75 -15.44 -0.25
CA VAL A 114 -0.37 -15.90 -0.39
C VAL A 114 0.25 -15.25 -1.62
N ILE A 115 1.36 -14.55 -1.43
CA ILE A 115 2.12 -13.92 -2.50
C ILE A 115 3.42 -14.69 -2.70
N LEU A 116 3.71 -15.07 -3.94
CA LEU A 116 4.95 -15.71 -4.36
C LEU A 116 5.70 -14.74 -5.28
N ILE A 117 6.95 -14.44 -4.95
CA ILE A 117 7.81 -13.54 -5.74
C ILE A 117 9.08 -14.30 -6.08
N ASP A 118 9.42 -14.33 -7.36
CA ASP A 118 10.63 -14.96 -7.88
C ASP A 118 11.56 -13.88 -8.44
N GLU A 119 12.83 -13.92 -8.04
CA GLU A 119 13.90 -13.04 -8.51
C GLU A 119 13.53 -11.54 -8.60
N PRO A 120 13.05 -10.92 -7.50
CA PRO A 120 12.65 -9.50 -7.51
C PRO A 120 13.80 -8.55 -7.91
N GLU A 121 15.06 -8.96 -7.77
CA GLU A 121 16.25 -8.18 -8.12
C GLU A 121 16.39 -7.83 -9.60
N ILE A 122 15.91 -8.69 -10.52
CA ILE A 122 16.10 -8.52 -11.97
C ILE A 122 15.46 -7.20 -12.45
N SER A 123 14.38 -6.82 -11.78
CA SER A 123 13.54 -5.67 -12.13
C SER A 123 13.87 -4.40 -11.35
N LEU A 124 14.76 -4.47 -10.35
CA LEU A 124 14.94 -3.43 -9.33
C LEU A 124 16.35 -2.84 -9.34
N HIS A 125 16.43 -1.50 -9.24
CA HIS A 125 17.70 -0.82 -8.98
C HIS A 125 18.25 -1.19 -7.59
N VAL A 126 19.57 -1.20 -7.42
CA VAL A 126 20.25 -1.67 -6.19
C VAL A 126 19.73 -0.97 -4.92
N ALA A 127 19.50 0.35 -4.99
CA ALA A 127 18.94 1.11 -3.86
C ALA A 127 17.55 0.61 -3.42
N TRP A 128 16.76 0.10 -4.36
CA TRP A 128 15.45 -0.48 -4.09
C TRP A 128 15.56 -1.89 -3.54
N GLN A 129 16.47 -2.72 -4.04
CA GLN A 129 16.69 -4.07 -3.52
C GLN A 129 16.89 -4.05 -1.99
N GLN A 130 17.70 -3.12 -1.49
CA GLN A 130 17.99 -2.95 -0.06
C GLN A 130 16.79 -2.62 0.83
N THR A 131 15.74 -2.03 0.25
CA THR A 131 14.55 -1.55 0.97
C THR A 131 13.27 -2.28 0.56
N PHE A 132 13.38 -3.19 -0.41
CA PHE A 132 12.25 -3.93 -0.98
C PHE A 132 11.46 -4.67 0.09
N LEU A 133 12.14 -5.40 0.97
CA LEU A 133 11.49 -6.14 2.06
C LEU A 133 10.78 -5.22 3.07
N ASP A 134 11.32 -4.04 3.34
CA ASP A 134 10.69 -3.08 4.26
C ASP A 134 9.40 -2.51 3.63
N SER A 135 9.45 -2.15 2.34
CA SER A 135 8.27 -1.74 1.58
C SER A 135 7.23 -2.85 1.51
N LEU A 136 7.65 -4.09 1.24
CA LEU A 136 6.77 -5.24 1.14
C LEU A 136 6.06 -5.57 2.46
N LYS A 137 6.73 -5.39 3.61
CA LYS A 137 6.09 -5.50 4.94
C LYS A 137 5.00 -4.44 5.14
N LYS A 138 5.23 -3.20 4.70
CA LYS A 138 4.20 -2.14 4.76
C LYS A 138 2.99 -2.52 3.89
N ILE A 139 3.24 -3.03 2.67
CA ILE A 139 2.20 -3.48 1.75
C ILE A 139 1.41 -4.66 2.31
N GLN A 140 2.11 -5.68 2.84
CA GLN A 140 1.51 -6.84 3.49
C GLN A 140 0.54 -6.44 4.60
N LYS A 141 0.88 -5.42 5.39
CA LYS A 141 0.01 -4.93 6.46
C LYS A 141 -1.28 -4.28 5.95
N ILE A 142 -1.21 -3.50 4.87
CA ILE A 142 -2.39 -2.82 4.31
C ILE A 142 -3.30 -3.79 3.55
N ASN A 143 -2.71 -4.71 2.80
CA ASN A 143 -3.47 -5.70 2.02
C ASN A 143 -3.76 -6.99 2.76
N GLU A 144 -3.38 -7.07 4.04
CA GLU A 144 -3.62 -8.22 4.92
C GLU A 144 -3.16 -9.55 4.32
N TYR A 145 -1.99 -9.56 3.65
CA TYR A 145 -1.43 -10.79 3.11
C TYR A 145 -1.05 -11.75 4.24
N GLU A 146 -1.62 -12.95 4.20
CA GLU A 146 -1.36 -14.00 5.19
C GLU A 146 0.09 -14.49 5.10
N LYS A 147 0.61 -14.65 3.89
CA LYS A 147 1.99 -15.12 3.67
C LYS A 147 2.62 -14.51 2.43
N VAL A 148 3.89 -14.20 2.52
CA VAL A 148 4.71 -13.76 1.40
C VAL A 148 5.95 -14.64 1.35
N ILE A 149 6.22 -15.27 0.22
CA ILE A 149 7.37 -16.14 -0.02
C ILE A 149 8.17 -15.55 -1.18
N ILE A 150 9.48 -15.43 -0.98
CA ILE A 150 10.39 -14.81 -1.94
C ILE A 150 11.52 -15.79 -2.22
N ALA A 151 11.73 -16.09 -3.50
CA ALA A 151 12.97 -16.69 -3.99
C ALA A 151 13.86 -15.58 -4.55
N THR A 152 15.12 -15.55 -4.14
CA THR A 152 16.07 -14.53 -4.56
C THR A 152 17.48 -15.07 -4.46
N HIS A 153 18.33 -14.71 -5.41
CA HIS A 153 19.78 -14.93 -5.35
C HIS A 153 20.53 -13.70 -4.82
N SER A 154 19.86 -12.55 -4.66
CA SER A 154 20.47 -11.28 -4.30
C SER A 154 20.57 -11.06 -2.78
N PRO A 155 21.79 -10.97 -2.22
CA PRO A 155 21.99 -10.55 -0.83
C PRO A 155 21.47 -9.14 -0.55
N GLN A 156 21.36 -8.30 -1.58
CA GLN A 156 20.87 -6.94 -1.43
C GLN A 156 19.37 -6.91 -1.16
N VAL A 157 18.59 -7.87 -1.70
CA VAL A 157 17.17 -8.01 -1.38
C VAL A 157 16.99 -8.43 0.08
N ILE A 158 17.80 -9.38 0.55
CA ILE A 158 17.80 -9.84 1.95
C ILE A 158 18.17 -8.69 2.89
N SER A 159 19.22 -7.92 2.54
CA SER A 159 19.66 -6.73 3.28
C SER A 159 19.92 -7.07 4.76
N LYS A 160 19.18 -6.47 5.68
CA LYS A 160 19.24 -6.71 7.13
C LYS A 160 18.39 -7.89 7.63
N ASN A 161 17.66 -8.57 6.74
CA ASN A 161 16.64 -9.57 7.10
C ASN A 161 17.13 -11.03 6.99
N TRP A 162 18.44 -11.28 7.13
CA TRP A 162 19.02 -12.64 7.16
C TRP A 162 18.31 -13.64 8.10
N PRO A 163 17.81 -13.25 9.29
CA PRO A 163 17.09 -14.18 10.15
C PRO A 163 15.79 -14.75 9.54
N LEU A 164 15.27 -14.15 8.47
CA LEU A 164 14.06 -14.61 7.76
C LEU A 164 14.37 -15.56 6.60
N THR A 165 15.65 -15.83 6.32
CA THR A 165 16.06 -16.62 5.15
C THR A 165 16.24 -18.10 5.47
N TYR A 166 15.98 -18.93 4.47
CA TYR A 166 16.23 -20.36 4.50
C TYR A 166 17.18 -20.70 3.36
N ASP A 167 18.39 -21.16 3.69
CA ASP A 167 19.33 -21.65 2.68
C ASP A 167 18.94 -23.07 2.27
N LEU A 168 18.56 -23.22 1.00
CA LEU A 168 18.16 -24.51 0.43
C LEU A 168 19.31 -25.52 0.43
N PHE A 169 20.56 -25.08 0.27
CA PHE A 169 21.72 -25.96 0.28
C PHE A 169 21.98 -26.53 1.69
N GLU A 170 21.93 -25.70 2.73
CA GLU A 170 22.09 -26.19 4.11
C GLU A 170 20.97 -27.14 4.52
N ILE A 171 19.74 -26.91 4.06
CA ILE A 171 18.60 -27.80 4.32
C ILE A 171 18.82 -29.19 3.71
N LEU A 172 19.34 -29.26 2.48
CA LEU A 172 19.64 -30.54 1.83
C LEU A 172 20.74 -31.29 2.58
N LYS A 173 21.82 -30.60 2.95
CA LYS A 173 22.93 -31.21 3.71
C LYS A 173 22.48 -31.77 5.07
N ASN A 174 21.60 -31.05 5.78
CA ASN A 174 21.04 -31.51 7.06
C ASN A 174 20.09 -32.70 6.90
N LYS A 175 19.39 -32.82 5.77
CA LYS A 175 18.59 -34.03 5.47
C LYS A 175 19.48 -35.24 5.20
N ASP A 176 20.57 -35.06 4.46
CA ASP A 176 21.50 -36.15 4.14
C ASP A 176 22.27 -36.64 5.38
N SER A 177 22.65 -35.74 6.30
CA SER A 177 23.27 -36.14 7.57
C SER A 177 22.31 -36.89 8.51
N LEU A 178 21.05 -36.47 8.59
CA LEU A 178 20.00 -37.17 9.35
C LEU A 178 19.70 -38.56 8.77
N HIS A 179 19.75 -38.72 7.45
CA HIS A 179 19.59 -40.03 6.80
C HIS A 179 20.77 -40.97 7.08
N ASN A 180 22.00 -40.46 7.06
CA ASN A 180 23.21 -41.25 7.33
C ASN A 180 23.34 -41.67 8.80
N GLU A 181 22.89 -40.84 9.76
CA GLU A 181 22.90 -41.22 11.19
C GLU A 181 21.82 -42.26 11.55
N ALA A 182 20.71 -42.30 10.81
CA ALA A 182 19.65 -43.30 10.99
C ALA A 182 20.06 -44.69 10.47
N GLU A 183 20.83 -44.76 9.39
CA GLU A 183 21.37 -46.01 8.86
C GLU A 183 22.54 -46.54 9.70
N GLY A 184 23.39 -45.69 10.26
CA GLY A 184 24.52 -46.08 11.11
C GLY A 184 24.16 -46.58 12.53
N ARG A 185 22.89 -46.58 12.92
CA ARG A 185 22.39 -47.14 14.20
C ARG A 185 21.69 -48.49 14.05
N ALA A 186 21.59 -49.01 12.83
CA ALA A 186 20.95 -50.29 12.53
C ALA A 186 21.94 -51.46 12.33
N GLU A 187 23.24 -51.23 12.53
CA GLU A 187 24.30 -52.27 12.52
C GLU A 187 24.80 -52.61 13.92
#